data_AF-I8QYY3-F1
#
_entry.id   AF-I8QYY3-F1
#
_cell.length_a   1.000
_cell.length_b   1.000
_cell.length_c   1.000
_cell.angle_alpha   90.00
_cell.angle_beta   90.00
_cell.angle_gamma   90.00
#
_symmetry.space_group_name_H-M   'P 1'
#
loop_
_entity.id
_entity.type
_entity.pdbx_description
1 polymer ?
#
loop_
_entity_poly.entity_id
_entity_poly.type
_entity_poly.pdbx_seq_one_letter_code
_entity_poly.pdbx_strand_id
1 'polypeptide(L)'
;MNIREFYGEDPRRQASTEVPFGDGWTDQHDVHSTYRLSWVEDTREIYSVREPHPGGILARYLDQLRVDQADVDELRVEILAVADRDAVETALAGWPAVMDEHNSLRWARQQLTSLHSAGAAS
;
A
#
# COMPACT_ATOMS: atom_id res chain seq x y z
N MET A 1 -10.57 5.96 -2.53
CA MET A 1 -10.82 6.04 -3.99
C MET A 1 -10.55 4.67 -4.61
N ASN A 2 -11.02 4.39 -5.82
CA ASN A 2 -10.56 3.23 -6.59
C ASN A 2 -9.26 3.55 -7.34
N ILE A 3 -8.56 2.53 -7.84
CA ILE A 3 -7.25 2.74 -8.50
C ILE A 3 -7.33 3.52 -9.82
N ARG A 4 -8.44 3.40 -10.56
CA ARG A 4 -8.66 4.15 -11.81
C ARG A 4 -8.85 5.64 -11.52
N GLU A 5 -9.62 5.97 -10.48
CA GLU A 5 -9.78 7.33 -9.98
C GLU A 5 -8.44 7.91 -9.53
N PHE A 6 -7.66 7.15 -8.75
CA PHE A 6 -6.35 7.59 -8.29
C PHE A 6 -5.42 8.02 -9.44
N TYR A 7 -5.26 7.19 -10.48
CA TYR A 7 -4.45 7.59 -11.63
C TYR A 7 -5.11 8.67 -12.50
N GLY A 8 -6.45 8.74 -12.54
CA GLY A 8 -7.19 9.75 -13.30
C GLY A 8 -7.14 11.15 -12.69
N GLU A 9 -6.98 11.27 -11.37
CA GLU A 9 -6.91 12.56 -10.67
C GLU A 9 -5.59 13.31 -10.91
N ASP A 10 -4.48 12.60 -11.06
CA ASP A 10 -3.18 13.20 -11.37
C ASP A 10 -2.42 12.34 -12.41
N PRO A 11 -2.39 12.77 -13.68
CA PRO A 11 -1.71 12.05 -14.75
C PRO A 11 -0.21 11.82 -14.53
N ARG A 12 0.43 12.60 -13.65
CA ARG A 12 1.85 12.41 -13.30
C ARG A 12 2.09 11.05 -12.64
N ARG A 13 1.11 10.54 -11.87
CA ARG A 13 1.21 9.23 -11.20
C ARG A 13 1.46 8.10 -12.20
N GLN A 14 0.78 8.11 -13.35
CA GLN A 14 0.90 7.07 -14.37
C GLN A 14 2.21 7.15 -15.18
N ALA A 15 2.77 8.36 -15.34
CA ALA A 15 4.01 8.57 -16.09
C ALA A 15 5.27 8.44 -15.22
N SER A 16 5.11 8.43 -13.91
CA SER A 16 6.18 8.45 -12.93
C SER A 16 6.76 7.06 -12.66
N THR A 17 8.00 7.02 -12.21
CA THR A 17 8.57 5.85 -11.55
C THR A 17 7.76 5.53 -10.29
N GLU A 18 7.41 4.27 -10.10
CA GLU A 18 6.85 3.74 -8.86
C GLU A 18 7.87 2.84 -8.16
N VAL A 19 8.10 3.09 -6.87
CA VAL A 19 9.00 2.31 -6.03
C VAL A 19 8.18 1.43 -5.07
N PRO A 20 8.25 0.09 -5.17
CA PRO A 20 7.48 -0.79 -4.32
C PRO A 20 8.07 -0.90 -2.90
N PHE A 21 7.18 -0.95 -1.90
CA PHE A 21 7.49 -1.21 -0.49
C PHE A 21 6.77 -2.46 0.02
N GLY A 22 6.69 -3.48 -0.84
CA GLY A 22 6.11 -4.78 -0.51
C GLY A 22 4.66 -4.96 -0.92
N ASP A 23 4.35 -6.21 -1.25
CA ASP A 23 3.01 -6.75 -1.50
C ASP A 23 2.71 -7.84 -0.45
N GLY A 24 1.53 -7.81 0.15
CA GLY A 24 1.13 -8.81 1.16
C GLY A 24 0.99 -8.26 2.58
N TRP A 25 1.01 -6.94 2.75
CA TRP A 25 0.68 -6.30 4.02
C TRP A 25 -0.73 -6.72 4.49
N THR A 26 -0.91 -6.93 5.80
CA THR A 26 -2.16 -7.43 6.36
C THR A 26 -2.80 -6.45 7.33
N ASP A 27 -4.13 -6.45 7.38
CA ASP A 27 -4.91 -5.69 8.36
C ASP A 27 -5.84 -6.67 9.11
N GLN A 28 -5.81 -6.64 10.45
CA GLN A 28 -6.64 -7.52 11.28
C GLN A 28 -8.14 -7.28 11.11
N HIS A 29 -8.54 -6.08 10.66
CA HIS A 29 -9.93 -5.74 10.41
C HIS A 29 -10.38 -6.12 8.99
N ASP A 30 -9.45 -6.54 8.13
CA ASP A 30 -9.69 -6.92 6.74
C ASP A 30 -8.96 -8.21 6.37
N VAL A 31 -9.36 -9.29 7.02
CA VAL A 31 -8.75 -10.62 6.88
C VAL A 31 -8.91 -11.26 5.49
N HIS A 32 -9.70 -10.64 4.62
CA HIS A 32 -9.96 -11.08 3.25
C HIS A 32 -9.23 -10.25 2.21
N SER A 33 -8.27 -9.42 2.61
CA SER A 33 -7.49 -8.60 1.70
C SER A 33 -6.02 -8.60 2.07
N THR A 34 -5.19 -8.35 1.07
CA THR A 34 -3.82 -7.91 1.30
C THR A 34 -3.66 -6.51 0.75
N TYR A 35 -2.58 -5.87 1.16
CA TYR A 35 -2.26 -4.54 0.73
C TYR A 35 -0.89 -4.51 0.08
N ARG A 36 -0.76 -3.71 -0.97
CA ARG A 36 0.51 -3.39 -1.62
C ARG A 36 0.84 -1.93 -1.33
N LEU A 37 2.09 -1.64 -0.98
CA LEU A 37 2.56 -0.27 -0.77
C LEU A 37 3.49 0.15 -1.91
N SER A 38 3.33 1.36 -2.42
CA SER A 38 4.16 1.92 -3.49
C SER A 38 4.30 3.43 -3.36
N TRP A 39 5.47 3.96 -3.70
CA TRP A 39 5.76 5.40 -3.70
C TRP A 39 5.92 5.92 -5.11
N VAL A 40 5.31 7.06 -5.42
CA VAL A 40 5.35 7.72 -6.73
C VAL A 40 6.34 8.86 -6.70
N GLU A 41 7.32 8.86 -7.62
CA GLU A 41 8.39 9.87 -7.67
C GLU A 41 7.89 11.31 -7.92
N ASP A 42 7.05 11.52 -8.92
CA ASP A 42 6.63 12.86 -9.33
C ASP A 42 5.65 13.54 -8.36
N THR A 43 4.84 12.76 -7.65
CA THR A 43 3.88 13.27 -6.65
C THR A 43 4.36 13.15 -5.23
N ARG A 44 5.43 12.36 -5.00
CA ARG A 44 5.99 12.02 -3.69
C ARG A 44 5.01 11.33 -2.76
N GLU A 45 3.97 10.72 -3.31
CA GLU A 45 2.93 10.03 -2.56
C GLU A 45 3.34 8.58 -2.30
N ILE A 46 3.41 8.18 -1.03
CA ILE A 46 3.37 6.76 -0.63
C ILE A 46 1.90 6.39 -0.42
N TYR A 47 1.45 5.35 -1.10
CA TYR A 47 0.06 4.91 -1.08
C TYR A 47 -0.03 3.40 -0.89
N SER A 48 -1.20 2.94 -0.42
CA SER A 48 -1.54 1.53 -0.38
C SER A 48 -2.67 1.19 -1.36
N VAL A 49 -2.59 0.00 -1.93
CA VAL A 49 -3.66 -0.63 -2.72
C VAL A 49 -4.19 -1.81 -1.93
N ARG A 50 -5.47 -1.80 -1.60
CA ARG A 50 -6.21 -2.94 -1.06
C ARG A 50 -6.60 -3.87 -2.20
N GLU A 51 -6.14 -5.11 -2.12
CA GLU A 51 -6.41 -6.19 -3.07
C GLU A 51 -7.28 -7.26 -2.38
N PRO A 52 -8.59 -7.33 -2.69
CA PRO A 52 -9.48 -8.32 -2.10
C PRO A 52 -9.18 -9.73 -2.62
N HIS A 53 -9.27 -10.69 -1.70
CA HIS A 53 -9.09 -12.12 -1.96
C HIS A 53 -10.34 -12.86 -1.45
N PRO A 54 -11.39 -12.99 -2.28
CA PRO A 54 -12.60 -13.72 -1.92
C PRO A 54 -12.25 -15.21 -1.70
N GLY A 55 -12.09 -15.60 -0.43
CA GLY A 55 -11.54 -16.89 0.00
C GLY A 55 -10.52 -16.81 1.14
N GLY A 56 -10.10 -15.59 1.51
CA GLY A 56 -9.11 -15.34 2.58
C GLY A 56 -7.66 -15.50 2.10
N ILE A 57 -6.68 -15.16 2.95
CA ILE A 57 -5.25 -15.20 2.61
C ILE A 57 -4.78 -16.58 2.09
N LEU A 58 -5.40 -17.67 2.57
CA LEU A 58 -5.11 -19.03 2.06
C LEU A 58 -5.51 -19.23 0.59
N ALA A 59 -6.46 -18.45 0.07
CA ALA A 59 -6.82 -18.47 -1.35
C ALA A 59 -5.62 -18.08 -2.25
N ARG A 60 -4.71 -17.22 -1.76
CA ARG A 60 -3.43 -16.89 -2.44
C ARG A 60 -2.50 -18.10 -2.54
N TYR A 61 -2.49 -18.98 -1.54
CA TYR A 61 -1.71 -20.23 -1.58
C TYR A 61 -2.37 -21.31 -2.42
N LEU A 62 -3.70 -21.24 -2.56
CA LEU A 62 -4.52 -22.15 -3.35
C LEU A 62 -4.71 -21.68 -4.80
N ASP A 63 -3.81 -20.83 -5.31
CA ASP A 63 -3.81 -20.20 -6.66
C ASP A 63 -3.91 -21.20 -7.85
N GLN A 64 -3.94 -22.50 -7.57
CA GLN A 64 -4.36 -23.55 -8.52
C GLN A 64 -5.88 -23.59 -8.77
N LEU A 65 -6.71 -22.87 -8.02
CA LEU A 65 -8.17 -23.02 -8.03
C LEU A 65 -8.98 -21.94 -8.79
N ARG A 66 -8.35 -21.07 -9.60
CA ARG A 66 -9.05 -19.98 -10.32
C ARG A 66 -9.86 -19.10 -9.37
N VAL A 67 -9.20 -18.55 -8.34
CA VAL A 67 -9.82 -17.49 -7.55
C VAL A 67 -9.87 -16.27 -8.46
N ASP A 68 -11.07 -15.73 -8.69
CA ASP A 68 -11.27 -14.52 -9.50
C ASP A 68 -10.30 -13.43 -8.99
N GLN A 69 -9.39 -13.02 -9.86
CA GLN A 69 -8.56 -11.83 -9.62
C GLN A 69 -9.54 -10.67 -9.38
N ALA A 70 -9.31 -9.89 -8.32
CA ALA A 70 -10.16 -8.76 -8.00
C ALA A 70 -10.36 -7.87 -9.23
N ASP A 71 -11.60 -7.44 -9.48
CA ASP A 71 -11.84 -6.43 -10.51
C ASP A 71 -11.01 -5.19 -10.16
N VAL A 72 -10.44 -4.53 -11.17
CA VAL A 72 -9.71 -3.27 -11.02
C VAL A 72 -10.58 -2.23 -10.29
N ASP A 73 -11.90 -2.26 -10.52
CA ASP A 73 -12.85 -1.38 -9.85
C ASP A 73 -13.09 -1.73 -8.37
N GLU A 74 -12.61 -2.87 -7.88
CA GLU A 74 -12.59 -3.25 -6.46
C GLU A 74 -11.30 -2.87 -5.74
N LEU A 75 -10.23 -2.57 -6.48
CA LEU A 75 -8.97 -2.09 -5.90
C LEU A 75 -9.19 -0.72 -5.28
N ARG A 76 -8.91 -0.61 -3.98
CA ARG A 76 -9.06 0.65 -3.22
C ARG A 76 -7.70 1.23 -2.89
N VAL A 77 -7.54 2.51 -3.17
CA VAL A 77 -6.31 3.26 -2.89
C VAL A 77 -6.51 4.17 -1.66
N GLU A 78 -5.49 4.18 -0.80
CA GLU A 78 -5.32 5.09 0.33
C GLU A 78 -3.93 5.74 0.22
N ILE A 79 -3.87 7.08 0.17
CA ILE A 79 -2.61 7.81 0.27
C ILE A 79 -2.21 7.86 1.74
N LEU A 80 -1.04 7.31 2.07
CA LEU A 80 -0.55 7.16 3.43
C LEU A 80 0.31 8.34 3.88
N ALA A 81 1.08 8.93 2.94
CA ALA A 81 1.81 10.18 3.14
C ALA A 81 2.31 10.82 1.85
N VAL A 82 2.71 12.09 1.96
CA VAL A 82 3.46 12.83 0.93
C VAL A 82 4.82 13.21 1.50
N ALA A 83 5.88 12.57 1.01
CA ALA A 83 7.24 12.75 1.51
C ALA A 83 8.28 12.33 0.46
N ASP A 84 9.48 12.90 0.55
CA ASP A 84 10.60 12.49 -0.29
C ASP A 84 11.02 11.04 -0.03
N ARG A 85 11.62 10.41 -1.05
CA ARG A 85 12.00 9.00 -1.04
C ARG A 85 12.80 8.60 0.20
N ASP A 86 13.84 9.38 0.53
CA ASP A 86 14.72 9.09 1.66
C ASP A 86 13.97 9.07 2.99
N ALA A 87 12.97 9.93 3.15
CA ALA A 87 12.14 9.97 4.36
C ALA A 87 11.23 8.73 4.45
N VAL A 88 10.65 8.30 3.31
CA VAL A 88 9.84 7.08 3.24
C VAL A 88 10.70 5.84 3.51
N GLU A 89 11.87 5.73 2.87
CA GLU A 89 12.81 4.62 3.08
C GLU A 89 13.29 4.55 4.53
N THR A 90 13.55 5.71 5.16
CA THR A 90 13.93 5.79 6.57
C THR A 90 12.79 5.37 7.49
N ALA A 91 11.57 5.86 7.26
CA ALA A 91 10.42 5.52 8.08
C ALA A 91 10.04 4.05 7.98
N LEU A 92 10.16 3.46 6.79
CA LEU A 92 9.87 2.06 6.54
C LEU A 92 11.12 1.17 6.65
N ALA A 93 12.20 1.65 7.26
CA ALA A 93 13.42 0.85 7.41
C ALA A 93 13.12 -0.47 8.15
N GLY A 94 13.51 -1.60 7.54
CA GLY A 94 13.26 -2.93 8.07
C GLY A 94 11.88 -3.52 7.73
N TRP A 95 11.09 -2.86 6.88
CA TRP A 95 9.75 -3.34 6.48
C TRP A 95 9.67 -4.81 6.02
N PRO A 96 10.67 -5.41 5.33
CA PRO A 96 10.54 -6.79 4.87
C PRO A 96 10.38 -7.79 6.02
N ALA A 97 10.92 -7.50 7.20
CA ALA A 97 10.80 -8.37 8.37
C ALA A 97 9.43 -8.23 9.06
N VAL A 98 8.77 -7.08 8.94
CA VAL A 98 7.49 -6.77 9.58
C VAL A 98 6.30 -7.24 8.73
N MET A 99 6.47 -7.29 7.41
CA MET A 99 5.38 -7.57 6.47
C MET A 99 4.68 -8.91 6.73
N ASP A 100 5.45 -9.95 7.11
CA ASP A 100 4.96 -11.29 7.42
C ASP A 100 4.25 -11.38 8.80
N GLU A 101 4.30 -10.32 9.59
CA GLU A 101 3.60 -10.27 10.88
C GLU A 101 2.10 -10.06 10.71
N HIS A 102 1.34 -10.49 11.72
CA HIS A 102 -0.09 -10.24 11.78
C HIS A 102 -0.37 -8.74 11.97
N ASN A 103 -1.29 -8.18 11.17
CA ASN A 103 -1.66 -6.76 11.21
C ASN A 103 -0.51 -5.81 10.83
N SER A 104 0.37 -6.25 9.94
CA SER A 104 1.58 -5.54 9.53
C SER A 104 1.31 -4.16 8.91
N LEU A 105 0.16 -3.96 8.25
CA LEU A 105 -0.21 -2.66 7.67
C LEU A 105 -0.34 -1.56 8.73
N ARG A 106 -0.76 -1.91 9.95
CA ARG A 106 -0.86 -0.95 11.06
C ARG A 106 0.50 -0.34 11.39
N TRP A 107 1.57 -1.13 11.36
CA TRP A 107 2.92 -0.64 11.60
C TRP A 107 3.32 0.38 10.53
N ALA A 108 3.10 0.07 9.25
CA ALA A 108 3.43 0.99 8.16
C ALA A 108 2.68 2.33 8.28
N ARG A 109 1.36 2.29 8.55
CA ARG A 109 0.55 3.49 8.80
C ARG A 109 1.09 4.33 9.96
N GLN A 110 1.54 3.68 11.05
CA GLN A 110 2.11 4.38 12.20
C GLN A 110 3.42 5.10 11.85
N GLN A 111 4.36 4.42 11.16
CA GLN A 111 5.63 5.04 10.74
C GLN A 111 5.39 6.25 9.82
N LEU A 112 4.47 6.12 8.85
CA LEU A 112 4.17 7.16 7.87
C LEU A 112 3.37 8.34 8.46
N THR A 113 2.53 8.10 9.48
CA THR A 113 1.85 9.18 10.22
C THR A 113 2.86 10.05 11.00
N SER A 114 3.93 9.44 11.51
CA SER A 114 5.00 10.18 12.19
C SER A 114 5.75 11.14 11.25
N LEU A 115 5.87 10.81 9.95
CA LEU A 115 6.46 11.72 8.95
C LEU A 115 5.66 13.01 8.78
N HIS A 116 4.33 12.92 8.72
CA HIS A 116 3.46 14.11 8.63
C HIS A 116 3.58 15.01 9.85
N SER A 117 3.66 14.41 11.04
CA SER A 117 3.79 15.15 12.29
C SER A 117 5.12 15.91 12.39
N ALA A 118 6.21 15.35 11.84
CA ALA A 118 7.52 15.99 11.82
C ALA A 118 7.58 17.19 10.85
N GLY A 119 6.89 17.11 9.71
CA GLY A 119 6.82 18.21 8.73
C GLY A 119 5.97 19.40 9.19
N ALA A 120 4.95 19.17 10.04
CA ALA A 120 4.08 20.24 10.56
C ALA A 120 4.65 21.01 11.76
N ALA A 121 5.72 20.50 12.39
CA ALA A 121 6.36 21.10 13.56
C ALA A 121 7.58 21.98 13.24
N SER A 122 7.82 22.29 11.96
CA SER A 122 8.96 23.10 11.48
C SER A 122 8.56 24.49 11.04
#